data_AF-A0A2R7QYP9-F1
#
_entry.id   AF-A0A2R7QYP9-F1
#
_cell.length_a   1.000
_cell.length_b   1.000
_cell.length_c   1.000
_cell.angle_alpha   90.00
_cell.angle_beta   90.00
_cell.angle_gamma   90.00
#
_symmetry.space_group_name_H-M   'P 1'
#
loop_
_entity.id
_entity.type
_entity.pdbx_description
1 polymer ?
#
loop_
_entity_poly.entity_id
_entity_poly.type
_entity_poly.pdbx_seq_one_letter_code
_entity_poly.pdbx_strand_id
1 'polypeptide(L)'
;MAHRSRLAGFIIDCHNIPADEAAAFWSAALGYRAQPAYSEEGAEYADLAGAPAGLNVEVQRVEHASRVHLDIESDDIDAEASRLEALGARRIGFVKRWWVMEAPTGHRFCIVRMRDGQEGAEANHWD
;
A
#
# COMPACT_ATOMS: atom_id res chain seq x y z
N MET A 1 -9.34 -15.27 -13.91
CA MET A 1 -8.94 -16.28 -12.91
C MET A 1 -9.59 -15.82 -11.64
N ALA A 2 -10.41 -16.67 -11.05
CA ALA A 2 -11.21 -16.25 -9.91
C ALA A 2 -10.31 -15.91 -8.71
N HIS A 3 -10.50 -14.72 -8.14
CA HIS A 3 -9.71 -14.22 -7.01
C HIS A 3 -10.50 -13.15 -6.26
N ARG A 4 -9.96 -12.70 -5.12
CA ARG A 4 -10.54 -11.64 -4.31
C ARG A 4 -9.55 -10.52 -4.10
N SER A 5 -10.03 -9.28 -4.13
CA SER A 5 -9.21 -8.12 -3.80
C SER A 5 -10.02 -6.98 -3.16
N ARG A 6 -9.32 -6.13 -2.40
CA ARG A 6 -9.89 -4.92 -1.79
C ARG A 6 -8.84 -3.83 -1.61
N LEU A 7 -9.31 -2.61 -1.40
CA LEU A 7 -8.47 -1.52 -0.90
C LEU A 7 -7.97 -1.88 0.50
N ALA A 8 -6.65 -1.95 0.67
CA ALA A 8 -6.00 -2.27 1.93
C ALA A 8 -5.65 -0.99 2.71
N GLY A 9 -5.16 0.04 2.03
CA GLY A 9 -4.65 1.21 2.71
C GLY A 9 -4.05 2.28 1.82
N PHE A 10 -3.52 3.31 2.47
CA PHE A 10 -2.81 4.43 1.86
C PHE A 10 -1.43 4.59 2.51
N ILE A 11 -0.40 4.67 1.67
CA ILE A 11 0.99 4.74 2.09
C ILE A 11 1.48 6.14 1.76
N ILE A 12 2.08 6.80 2.75
CA ILE A 12 2.67 8.12 2.61
C ILE A 12 4.16 7.95 2.31
N ASP A 13 4.50 8.07 1.04
CA ASP A 13 5.86 7.95 0.53
C ASP A 13 6.66 9.22 0.87
N CYS A 14 7.72 9.05 1.64
CA CYS A 14 8.57 10.14 2.12
C CYS A 14 9.99 10.00 1.54
N HIS A 15 10.37 10.95 0.69
CA HIS A 15 11.65 10.93 -0.03
C HIS A 15 12.84 11.13 0.90
N ASN A 16 13.68 10.10 1.04
CA ASN A 16 14.99 10.14 1.70
C ASN A 16 15.02 10.69 3.14
N ILE A 17 13.94 10.48 3.89
CA ILE A 17 13.83 10.82 5.32
C ILE A 17 13.52 9.55 6.13
N PRO A 18 14.10 9.36 7.33
CA PRO A 18 13.77 8.23 8.19
C PRO A 18 12.26 8.15 8.46
N ALA A 19 11.72 6.93 8.54
CA ALA A 19 10.28 6.72 8.68
C ALA A 19 9.76 7.27 10.01
N ASP A 20 10.52 7.12 11.11
CA ASP A 20 10.17 7.70 12.41
C ASP A 20 10.05 9.23 12.38
N GLU A 21 10.95 9.90 11.65
CA GLU A 21 10.97 11.36 11.55
C GLU A 21 9.75 11.86 10.76
N ALA A 22 9.45 11.24 9.62
CA ALA A 22 8.25 11.57 8.86
C ALA A 22 6.96 11.18 9.59
N ALA A 23 6.95 10.05 10.30
CA ALA A 23 5.82 9.60 11.10
C ALA A 23 5.51 10.55 12.25
N ALA A 24 6.51 11.20 12.86
CA ALA A 24 6.28 12.20 13.89
C ALA A 24 5.40 13.37 13.37
N PHE A 25 5.67 13.84 12.15
CA PHE A 25 4.84 14.87 11.51
C PHE A 25 3.42 14.36 11.21
N TRP A 26 3.29 13.21 10.54
CA TRP A 26 1.97 12.71 10.13
C TRP A 26 1.10 12.25 11.30
N SER A 27 1.71 11.69 12.35
CA SER A 27 1.07 11.42 13.64
C SER A 27 0.45 12.69 14.22
N ALA A 28 1.23 13.78 14.33
CA ALA A 28 0.72 15.04 14.85
C ALA A 28 -0.34 15.68 13.94
N ALA A 29 -0.19 15.58 12.61
CA ALA A 29 -1.11 16.16 11.66
C ALA A 29 -2.48 15.45 11.61
N LEU A 30 -2.48 14.12 11.71
CA LEU A 30 -3.67 13.28 11.56
C LEU A 30 -4.30 12.88 12.91
N GLY A 31 -3.57 13.06 14.01
CA GLY A 31 -4.01 12.62 15.34
C GLY A 31 -3.93 11.11 15.54
N TYR A 32 -3.14 10.40 14.74
CA TYR A 32 -2.91 8.95 14.86
C TYR A 32 -1.67 8.66 15.70
N ARG A 33 -1.60 7.46 16.28
CA ARG A 33 -0.40 7.03 17.01
C ARG A 33 0.58 6.40 16.03
N ALA A 34 1.75 7.04 15.85
CA ALA A 34 2.87 6.39 15.17
C ALA A 34 3.39 5.20 16.00
N GLN A 35 3.54 4.05 15.34
CA GLN A 35 4.32 2.93 15.86
C GLN A 35 5.81 3.15 15.54
N PRO A 36 6.73 2.53 16.32
CA PRO A 36 8.16 2.61 16.02
C PRO A 36 8.46 2.12 14.61
N ALA A 37 9.36 2.81 13.92
CA ALA A 37 9.77 2.40 12.59
C ALA A 37 10.39 0.99 12.61
N TYR A 38 10.11 0.25 11.56
CA TYR A 38 10.68 -1.07 11.33
C TYR A 38 11.23 -1.17 9.92
N SER A 39 12.26 -2.00 9.77
CA SER A 39 12.82 -2.31 8.47
C SER A 39 12.35 -3.68 8.03
N GLU A 40 11.71 -3.74 6.87
CA GLU A 40 11.32 -4.99 6.24
C GLU A 40 11.97 -5.09 4.85
N GLU A 41 12.79 -6.13 4.68
CA GLU A 41 13.48 -6.44 3.43
C GLU A 41 14.27 -5.26 2.82
N GLY A 42 14.74 -4.31 3.64
CA GLY A 42 15.51 -3.14 3.18
C GLY A 42 14.68 -1.90 2.82
N ALA A 43 13.39 -1.91 3.10
CA ALA A 43 12.56 -0.70 3.15
C ALA A 43 12.19 -0.39 4.61
N GLU A 44 11.97 0.89 4.90
CA GLU A 44 11.72 1.41 6.26
C GLU A 44 10.30 1.98 6.32
N TYR A 45 9.54 1.56 7.33
CA TYR A 45 8.12 1.82 7.48
C TYR A 45 7.79 2.26 8.91
N ALA A 46 6.72 3.04 9.07
CA ALA A 46 6.13 3.34 10.37
C ALA A 46 4.60 3.42 10.25
N ASP A 47 3.90 2.55 10.98
CA ASP A 47 2.43 2.49 10.96
C ASP A 47 1.81 3.65 11.74
N LEU A 48 0.72 4.22 11.22
CA LEU A 48 -0.11 5.20 11.90
C LEU A 48 -1.41 4.54 12.37
N ALA A 49 -1.41 4.09 13.63
CA ALA A 49 -2.53 3.37 14.22
C ALA A 49 -3.74 4.30 14.51
N GLY A 50 -4.93 3.80 14.21
CA GLY A 50 -6.21 4.50 14.45
C GLY A 50 -6.90 5.03 13.21
N ALA A 51 -6.43 4.66 12.01
CA ALA A 51 -7.08 5.01 10.76
C ALA A 51 -8.50 4.42 10.66
N PRO A 52 -9.46 5.14 10.04
CA PRO A 52 -10.85 4.72 9.95
C PRO A 52 -11.03 3.50 9.04
N ALA A 53 -12.13 2.79 9.24
CA ALA A 53 -12.59 1.68 8.38
C ALA A 53 -11.58 0.52 8.21
N GLY A 54 -10.62 0.39 9.14
CA GLY A 54 -9.61 -0.67 9.08
C GLY A 54 -8.61 -0.50 7.92
N LEU A 55 -8.50 0.71 7.36
CA LEU A 55 -7.49 1.01 6.36
C LEU A 55 -6.11 1.07 7.02
N ASN A 56 -5.12 0.44 6.39
CA ASN A 56 -3.73 0.64 6.77
C ASN A 56 -3.28 2.05 6.34
N VAL A 57 -2.69 2.80 7.26
CA VAL A 57 -2.03 4.06 6.94
C VAL A 57 -0.62 3.99 7.50
N GLU A 58 0.36 4.09 6.62
CA GLU A 58 1.77 3.95 6.98
C GLU A 58 2.61 5.03 6.31
N VAL A 59 3.74 5.35 6.92
CA VAL A 59 4.80 6.14 6.33
C VAL A 59 5.84 5.19 5.78
N GLN A 60 6.24 5.38 4.53
CA GLN A 60 7.31 4.62 3.89
C GLN A 60 8.45 5.53 3.45
N ARG A 61 9.68 5.18 3.81
CA ARG A 61 10.86 5.84 3.24
C ARG A 61 11.10 5.34 1.81
N VAL A 62 11.24 6.27 0.88
CA VAL A 62 11.46 5.97 -0.55
C VAL A 62 12.58 6.80 -1.16
N GLU A 63 13.10 6.36 -2.31
CA GLU A 63 14.10 7.09 -3.11
C GLU A 63 13.49 7.97 -4.21
N HIS A 64 12.20 7.81 -4.52
CA HIS A 64 11.49 8.65 -5.47
C HIS A 64 10.86 9.88 -4.78
N ALA A 65 10.34 10.83 -5.58
CA ALA A 65 9.63 11.98 -5.04
C ALA A 65 8.43 11.58 -4.15
N SER A 66 8.23 12.32 -3.06
CA SER A 66 7.15 12.06 -2.10
C SER A 66 5.77 12.12 -2.77
N ARG A 67 4.89 11.20 -2.36
CA ARG A 67 3.49 11.10 -2.83
C ARG A 67 2.70 10.24 -1.86
N VAL A 68 1.41 10.08 -2.12
CA VAL A 68 0.60 9.02 -1.50
C VAL A 68 0.29 7.98 -2.55
N HIS A 69 0.41 6.70 -2.20
CA HIS A 69 -0.08 5.60 -3.03
C HIS A 69 -1.08 4.74 -2.27
N LEU A 70 -1.86 3.96 -3.01
CA LEU A 70 -2.80 3.00 -2.45
C LEU A 70 -2.23 1.59 -2.56
N ASP A 71 -2.62 0.75 -1.61
CA ASP A 71 -2.41 -0.68 -1.66
C ASP A 71 -3.74 -1.37 -1.93
N ILE A 72 -3.75 -2.23 -2.94
CA ILE A 72 -4.79 -3.23 -3.16
C ILE A 72 -4.23 -4.55 -2.67
N GLU A 73 -4.92 -5.21 -1.75
CA GLU A 73 -4.52 -6.56 -1.36
C GLU A 73 -5.35 -7.60 -2.11
N SER A 74 -4.70 -8.69 -2.51
CA SER A 74 -5.31 -9.79 -3.27
C SER A 74 -4.84 -11.14 -2.77
N ASP A 75 -5.73 -12.15 -2.81
CA ASP A 75 -5.35 -13.55 -2.58
C ASP A 75 -4.64 -14.18 -3.80
N ASP A 76 -4.72 -13.53 -4.97
CA ASP A 76 -3.90 -13.79 -6.15
C ASP A 76 -3.45 -12.45 -6.77
N ILE A 77 -2.20 -12.07 -6.52
CA ILE A 77 -1.64 -10.79 -6.97
C ILE A 77 -1.44 -10.72 -8.49
N ASP A 78 -1.22 -11.86 -9.14
CA ASP A 78 -1.02 -11.92 -10.58
C ASP A 78 -2.35 -11.87 -11.33
N ALA A 79 -3.38 -12.53 -10.80
CA ALA A 79 -4.75 -12.40 -11.31
C ALA A 79 -5.27 -10.96 -11.18
N GLU A 80 -5.06 -10.31 -10.03
CA GLU A 80 -5.47 -8.92 -9.82
C GLU A 80 -4.69 -7.96 -10.74
N ALA A 81 -3.38 -8.16 -10.89
CA ALA A 81 -2.58 -7.37 -11.83
C ALA A 81 -3.11 -7.48 -13.26
N SER A 82 -3.41 -8.71 -13.70
CA SER A 82 -3.97 -8.96 -15.04
C SER A 82 -5.35 -8.32 -15.22
N ARG A 83 -6.20 -8.38 -14.19
CA ARG A 83 -7.52 -7.74 -14.18
C ARG A 83 -7.40 -6.22 -14.32
N LEU A 84 -6.47 -5.60 -13.60
CA LEU A 84 -6.23 -4.16 -13.66
C LEU A 84 -5.59 -3.72 -14.98
N GLU A 85 -4.73 -4.54 -15.57
CA GLU A 85 -4.20 -4.31 -16.93
C GLU A 85 -5.33 -4.30 -17.97
N ALA A 86 -6.34 -5.18 -17.83
CA ALA A 86 -7.53 -5.16 -18.69
C ALA A 86 -8.38 -3.88 -18.54
N LEU A 87 -8.24 -3.15 -17.43
CA LEU A 87 -8.85 -1.83 -17.21
C LEU A 87 -7.95 -0.67 -17.68
N GLY A 88 -6.76 -0.97 -18.21
CA GLY A 88 -5.82 0.01 -18.75
C GLY A 88 -4.66 0.38 -17.82
N ALA A 89 -4.51 -0.28 -16.66
CA ALA A 89 -3.30 -0.13 -15.86
C ALA A 89 -2.09 -0.80 -16.55
N ARG A 90 -0.87 -0.50 -16.07
CA ARG A 90 0.37 -1.13 -16.52
C ARG A 90 1.20 -1.64 -15.35
N ARG A 91 1.81 -2.82 -15.48
CA ARG A 91 2.87 -3.26 -14.57
C ARG A 91 4.10 -2.35 -14.72
N ILE A 92 4.56 -1.78 -13.61
CA ILE A 92 5.80 -0.99 -13.55
C ILE A 92 6.97 -1.87 -13.14
N GLY A 93 6.75 -2.80 -12.21
CA GLY A 93 7.78 -3.72 -11.77
C GLY A 93 7.27 -4.63 -10.66
N PHE A 94 7.93 -5.77 -10.53
CA PHE A 94 7.74 -6.65 -9.39
C PHE A 94 8.79 -6.33 -8.34
N VAL A 95 8.35 -5.97 -7.14
CA VAL A 95 9.24 -5.63 -6.03
C VAL A 95 9.06 -6.69 -4.97
N LYS A 96 10.02 -7.62 -4.92
CA LYS A 96 10.13 -8.70 -3.94
C LYS A 96 8.95 -9.67 -3.95
N ARG A 97 7.76 -9.23 -3.49
CA ARG A 97 6.53 -10.01 -3.34
C ARG A 97 5.25 -9.30 -3.78
N TRP A 98 5.33 -8.06 -4.27
CA TRP A 98 4.17 -7.28 -4.73
C TRP A 98 4.41 -6.68 -6.12
N TRP A 99 3.31 -6.37 -6.80
CA TRP A 99 3.36 -5.63 -8.06
C TRP A 99 3.26 -4.13 -7.79
N VAL A 100 4.14 -3.35 -8.39
CA VAL A 100 3.92 -1.91 -8.58
C VAL A 100 3.22 -1.74 -9.92
N MET A 101 2.06 -1.10 -9.89
CA MET A 101 1.21 -0.81 -11.03
C MET A 101 1.15 0.70 -11.26
N GLU A 102 0.72 1.11 -12.44
CA GLU A 102 0.35 2.49 -12.73
C GLU A 102 -0.98 2.55 -13.45
N ALA A 103 -1.88 3.40 -12.96
CA ALA A 103 -3.19 3.64 -13.55
C ALA A 103 -3.08 4.44 -14.86
N PRO A 104 -4.12 4.45 -15.71
CA PRO A 104 -4.14 5.28 -16.93
C PRO A 104 -3.86 6.77 -16.71
N THR A 105 -4.10 7.27 -15.49
CA THR A 105 -3.88 8.65 -15.08
C THR A 105 -2.48 8.92 -14.51
N GLY A 106 -1.58 7.93 -14.51
CA GLY A 106 -0.18 8.07 -14.06
C GLY A 106 0.05 7.84 -12.56
N HIS A 107 -1.00 7.57 -11.78
CA HIS A 107 -0.85 7.25 -10.35
C HIS A 107 -0.24 5.85 -10.19
N ARG A 108 0.84 5.74 -9.39
CA ARG A 108 1.38 4.44 -9.00
C ARG A 108 0.70 3.92 -7.75
N PHE A 109 0.55 2.61 -7.70
CA PHE A 109 -0.06 1.89 -6.59
C PHE A 109 0.50 0.46 -6.53
N CYS A 110 0.28 -0.24 -5.41
CA CYS A 110 0.78 -1.61 -5.25
C CYS A 110 -0.37 -2.63 -5.18
N ILE A 111 -0.07 -3.86 -5.63
CA ILE A 111 -0.88 -5.04 -5.37
C ILE A 111 -0.10 -5.94 -4.43
N VAL A 112 -0.53 -6.01 -3.19
CA VAL A 112 0.11 -6.77 -2.11
C VAL A 112 -0.64 -8.07 -1.84
N ARG A 113 0.01 -9.03 -1.18
CA ARG A 113 -0.68 -10.24 -0.72
C ARG A 113 -1.67 -9.88 0.39
N MET A 114 -2.88 -10.43 0.27
CA MET A 114 -3.88 -10.36 1.31
C MET A 114 -3.37 -11.00 2.59
N ARG A 115 -3.51 -10.28 3.72
CA ARG A 115 -3.17 -10.84 5.03
C ARG A 115 -4.33 -11.73 5.52
N ASP A 116 -3.99 -12.90 6.06
CA ASP A 116 -4.98 -13.78 6.68
C ASP A 116 -5.47 -13.19 8.00
N GLY A 117 -6.70 -12.67 8.02
CA GLY A 117 -7.32 -12.05 9.19
C GLY A 117 -8.40 -11.05 8.76
N GLN A 118 -9.59 -11.12 9.37
CA GLN A 118 -10.75 -10.28 8.99
C GLN A 118 -10.63 -8.81 9.44
N GLU A 119 -9.45 -8.21 9.34
CA GLU A 119 -9.31 -6.77 9.54
C GLU A 119 -9.42 -6.10 8.17
N GLY A 120 -10.30 -5.10 8.07
CA GLY A 120 -10.60 -4.37 6.82
C GLY A 120 -11.98 -4.65 6.23
N ALA A 121 -12.31 -3.95 5.15
CA ALA A 121 -13.59 -4.07 4.43
C ALA A 121 -13.77 -5.46 3.78
N GLU A 122 -14.99 -5.84 3.43
CA GLU A 122 -15.23 -7.08 2.68
C GLU A 122 -14.50 -7.07 1.32
N ALA A 123 -13.88 -8.20 0.95
CA ALA A 123 -13.18 -8.31 -0.32
C ALA A 123 -14.14 -8.53 -1.48
N ASN A 124 -13.90 -7.85 -2.61
CA ASN A 124 -14.64 -8.10 -3.83
C ASN A 124 -14.22 -9.44 -4.42
N HIS A 125 -15.16 -10.11 -5.08
CA HIS A 125 -14.91 -11.34 -5.83
C HIS A 125 -14.88 -11.03 -7.32
N TRP A 126 -13.90 -11.58 -8.03
CA TRP A 126 -13.70 -11.42 -9.47
C TRP A 126 -13.56 -12.81 -10.10
N ASP A 127 -14.17 -13.03 -11.26
CA ASP A 127 -14.10 -14.30 -12.03
C ASP A 127 -13.13 -14.22 -13.22
#